data_AF-A0A7S2U3Y9-F1
#
_entry.id   AF-A0A7S2U3Y9-F1
#
_cell.length_a   1.000
_cell.length_b   1.000
_cell.length_c   1.000
_cell.angle_alpha   90.00
_cell.angle_beta   90.00
_cell.angle_gamma   90.00
#
_symmetry.space_group_name_H-M   'P 1'
#
loop_
_entity.id
_entity.type
_entity.pdbx_description
1 polymer ?
#
loop_
_entity_poly.entity_id
_entity_poly.type
_entity_poly.pdbx_seq_one_letter_code
_entity_poly.pdbx_strand_id
1 'polypeptide(L)'
;IPLETKVEVVWGRAYLALFPDYHDVIALRGGKFEFTDRRAEAPEQWTNGNIPDVRLNWMVDGGHMEAVWALAEDVARAIGIDEIRVDIFVDPERPESPMVNEISLSSGHNYMYHAANLAKAWIGPHIARSATERIESKSSWPVPVLRRTTKQVHLQTVTSVHR
;
A
#
# COMPACT_ATOMS: atom_id res chain seq x y z
N ILE A 1 -3.54 6.57 -30.87
CA ILE A 1 -2.46 7.23 -30.07
C ILE A 1 -2.43 6.49 -28.75
N PRO A 2 -1.25 6.05 -28.27
CA PRO A 2 -1.16 5.41 -26.97
C PRO A 2 -1.70 6.32 -25.88
N LEU A 3 -2.48 5.76 -24.96
CA LEU A 3 -2.98 6.46 -23.79
C LEU A 3 -1.89 6.49 -22.72
N GLU A 4 -1.63 7.65 -22.12
CA GLU A 4 -0.78 7.72 -20.92
C GLU A 4 -1.61 7.47 -19.65
N THR A 5 -1.10 6.61 -18.78
CA THR A 5 -1.62 6.41 -17.42
C THR A 5 -0.49 6.58 -16.40
N LYS A 6 -0.77 7.20 -15.26
CA LYS A 6 0.21 7.43 -14.18
C LYS A 6 -0.14 6.59 -12.97
N VAL A 7 0.69 5.60 -12.65
CA VAL A 7 0.44 4.59 -11.61
C VAL A 7 1.19 4.94 -10.34
N GLU A 8 0.48 5.04 -9.22
CA GLU A 8 1.11 5.13 -7.89
C GLU A 8 1.40 3.74 -7.36
N VAL A 9 2.66 3.48 -7.03
CA VAL A 9 3.10 2.24 -6.42
C VAL A 9 3.61 2.53 -5.02
N VAL A 10 3.06 1.85 -4.03
CA VAL A 10 3.43 2.00 -2.62
C VAL A 10 3.74 0.62 -2.05
N TRP A 11 4.90 0.47 -1.42
CA TRP A 11 5.42 -0.79 -0.87
C TRP A 11 5.43 -1.94 -1.89
N GLY A 12 5.81 -1.63 -3.13
CA GLY A 12 5.83 -2.59 -4.24
C GLY A 12 4.46 -3.02 -4.74
N ARG A 13 3.37 -2.32 -4.36
CA ARG A 13 2.00 -2.59 -4.81
C ARG A 13 1.38 -1.38 -5.50
N ALA A 14 0.86 -1.60 -6.71
CA ALA A 14 0.12 -0.57 -7.42
C ALA A 14 -1.18 -0.25 -6.67
N TYR A 15 -1.33 1.02 -6.27
CA TYR A 15 -2.41 1.53 -5.45
C TYR A 15 -3.54 2.11 -6.31
N LEU A 16 -3.21 3.02 -7.22
CA LEU A 16 -4.15 3.64 -8.16
C LEU A 16 -3.47 4.02 -9.48
N ALA A 17 -4.27 4.30 -10.50
CA ALA A 17 -3.82 4.90 -11.76
C ALA A 17 -4.64 6.15 -12.06
N LEU A 18 -3.96 7.16 -12.59
CA LEU A 18 -4.53 8.41 -13.07
C LEU A 18 -4.47 8.44 -14.60
N PHE A 19 -5.49 9.01 -15.21
CA PHE A 19 -5.54 9.21 -16.67
C PHE A 19 -5.49 10.71 -16.97
N PRO A 20 -4.31 11.30 -17.25
CA PRO A 20 -4.16 12.75 -17.42
C PRO A 20 -5.06 13.33 -18.53
N ASP A 21 -5.25 12.57 -19.61
CA ASP A 21 -6.09 12.93 -20.75
C ASP A 21 -7.60 12.84 -20.44
N TYR A 22 -7.95 12.11 -19.38
CA TYR A 22 -9.31 11.96 -18.87
C TYR A 22 -9.36 12.62 -17.50
N HIS A 23 -9.33 13.95 -17.52
CA HIS A 23 -9.36 14.78 -16.32
C HIS A 23 -10.26 14.16 -15.25
N ASP A 24 -9.67 13.96 -14.07
CA ASP A 24 -10.36 13.51 -12.88
C ASP A 24 -10.77 12.04 -12.86
N VAL A 25 -10.24 11.20 -13.74
CA VAL A 25 -10.47 9.74 -13.65
C VAL A 25 -9.33 9.03 -12.93
N ILE A 26 -9.71 8.26 -11.92
CA ILE A 26 -8.83 7.35 -11.18
C ILE A 26 -9.31 5.92 -11.40
N ALA A 27 -8.42 5.02 -11.81
CA ALA A 27 -8.65 3.59 -11.70
C ALA A 27 -8.12 3.06 -10.38
N LEU A 28 -8.95 2.30 -9.69
CA LEU A 28 -8.61 1.53 -8.52
C LEU A 28 -8.47 0.05 -8.89
N ARG A 29 -7.72 -0.68 -8.06
CA ARG A 29 -7.66 -2.14 -8.09
C ARG A 29 -9.08 -2.74 -8.07
N GLY A 30 -9.27 -3.80 -8.86
CA GLY A 30 -10.57 -4.49 -8.99
C GLY A 30 -11.51 -3.86 -10.02
N GLY A 31 -10.98 -3.08 -10.96
CA GLY A 31 -11.74 -2.57 -12.13
C GLY A 31 -12.73 -1.46 -11.80
N LYS A 32 -12.53 -0.76 -10.68
CA LYS A 32 -13.36 0.38 -10.30
C LYS A 32 -12.75 1.67 -10.83
N PHE A 33 -13.58 2.54 -11.36
CA PHE A 33 -13.20 3.90 -11.72
C PHE A 33 -13.91 4.88 -10.81
N GLU A 34 -13.18 5.90 -10.38
CA GLU A 34 -13.71 7.02 -9.62
C GLU A 34 -13.49 8.31 -10.41
N PHE A 35 -14.50 9.18 -10.39
CA PHE A 35 -14.40 10.54 -10.91
C PHE A 35 -14.21 11.51 -9.75
N THR A 36 -13.17 12.34 -9.83
CA THR A 36 -12.86 13.33 -8.81
C THR A 36 -13.22 14.72 -9.30
N ASP A 37 -14.49 15.14 -9.18
CA ASP A 37 -14.88 16.48 -9.66
C ASP A 37 -14.05 17.58 -8.97
N ARG A 38 -13.14 18.22 -9.72
CA ARG A 38 -12.31 19.35 -9.22
C ARG A 38 -13.13 20.53 -8.72
N ARG A 39 -14.40 20.63 -9.11
CA ARG A 39 -15.32 21.69 -8.69
C ARG A 39 -16.15 21.31 -7.49
N ALA A 40 -16.10 20.07 -7.03
CA ALA A 40 -16.87 19.68 -5.87
C ALA A 40 -16.33 20.37 -4.62
N GLU A 41 -17.23 21.05 -3.93
CA GLU A 41 -16.94 21.91 -2.78
C GLU A 41 -16.88 21.09 -1.48
N ALA A 42 -17.46 19.89 -1.47
CA ALA A 42 -17.53 19.01 -0.32
C ALA A 42 -16.93 17.62 -0.61
N PRO A 43 -16.23 16.99 0.35
CA PRO A 43 -15.63 15.67 0.17
C PRO A 43 -16.60 14.57 -0.26
N GLU A 44 -17.88 14.63 0.14
CA GLU A 44 -18.87 13.63 -0.24
C GLU A 44 -19.23 13.70 -1.74
N GLN A 45 -18.96 14.82 -2.41
CA GLN A 45 -19.20 15.02 -3.83
C GLN A 45 -18.02 14.53 -4.69
N TRP A 46 -16.88 14.21 -4.07
CA TRP A 46 -15.68 13.75 -4.76
C TRP A 46 -15.73 12.25 -5.12
N THR A 47 -16.67 11.51 -4.53
CA THR A 47 -16.89 10.09 -4.83
C THR A 47 -18.27 9.92 -5.46
N ASN A 48 -18.43 10.30 -6.72
CA ASN A 48 -19.69 10.04 -7.44
C ASN A 48 -19.84 8.56 -7.85
N GLY A 49 -19.43 7.62 -7.00
CA GLY A 49 -19.54 6.19 -7.24
C GLY A 49 -18.75 5.69 -8.45
N ASN A 50 -18.88 4.39 -8.71
CA ASN A 50 -18.30 3.71 -9.87
C ASN A 50 -19.05 4.16 -11.12
N ILE A 51 -18.66 5.30 -11.72
CA ILE A 51 -19.24 5.74 -12.99
C ILE A 51 -18.46 5.04 -14.09
N PRO A 52 -19.08 4.15 -14.88
CA PRO A 52 -18.43 3.58 -16.04
C PRO A 52 -18.12 4.71 -17.00
N ASP A 53 -16.84 5.07 -17.15
CA ASP A 53 -16.42 5.86 -18.29
C ASP A 53 -16.31 4.91 -19.48
N VAL A 54 -17.35 4.91 -20.33
CA VAL A 54 -17.39 4.07 -21.54
C VAL A 54 -16.15 4.25 -22.42
N ARG A 55 -15.44 5.37 -22.30
CA ARG A 55 -14.21 5.66 -23.05
C ARG A 55 -13.00 4.88 -22.54
N LEU A 56 -13.04 4.38 -21.29
CA LEU A 56 -11.99 3.62 -20.64
C LEU A 56 -12.37 2.16 -20.35
N ASN A 57 -13.59 1.73 -20.71
CA ASN A 57 -14.00 0.32 -20.55
C ASN A 57 -13.00 -0.64 -21.19
N TRP A 58 -12.42 -0.30 -22.34
CA TRP A 58 -11.41 -1.11 -23.01
C TRP A 58 -10.18 -1.38 -22.14
N MET A 59 -9.82 -0.46 -21.23
CA MET A 59 -8.68 -0.67 -20.32
C MET A 59 -8.94 -1.82 -19.35
N VAL A 60 -10.15 -1.94 -18.82
CA VAL A 60 -10.51 -3.00 -17.86
C VAL A 60 -10.92 -4.26 -18.60
N ASP A 61 -11.85 -4.16 -19.55
CA ASP A 61 -12.41 -5.32 -20.25
C ASP A 61 -11.38 -6.00 -21.16
N GLY A 62 -10.46 -5.23 -21.73
CA GLY A 62 -9.36 -5.74 -22.55
C GLY A 62 -8.16 -6.26 -21.75
N GLY A 63 -8.21 -6.20 -20.42
CA GLY A 63 -7.12 -6.66 -19.54
C GLY A 63 -5.88 -5.76 -19.50
N HIS A 64 -5.93 -4.56 -20.09
CA HIS A 64 -4.79 -3.63 -20.11
C HIS A 64 -4.38 -3.21 -18.70
N MET A 65 -5.36 -2.99 -17.81
CA MET A 65 -5.06 -2.58 -16.44
C MET A 65 -4.21 -3.61 -15.70
N GLU A 66 -4.41 -4.91 -15.91
CA GLU A 66 -3.59 -5.93 -15.24
C GLU A 66 -2.13 -5.88 -15.71
N ALA A 67 -1.90 -5.65 -17.01
CA ALA A 67 -0.55 -5.47 -17.55
C ALA A 67 0.11 -4.18 -17.03
N VAL A 68 -0.66 -3.08 -16.95
CA VAL A 68 -0.22 -1.79 -16.37
C VAL A 68 0.19 -1.96 -14.90
N TRP A 69 -0.63 -2.63 -14.09
CA TRP A 69 -0.33 -2.89 -12.69
C TRP A 69 0.92 -3.74 -12.52
N ALA A 70 1.02 -4.84 -13.27
CA ALA A 70 2.17 -5.73 -13.20
C ALA A 70 3.47 -5.00 -13.57
N LEU A 71 3.45 -4.23 -14.67
CA LEU A 71 4.61 -3.46 -15.11
C LEU A 71 5.05 -2.44 -14.06
N ALA A 72 4.11 -1.67 -13.48
CA ALA A 72 4.44 -0.68 -12.46
C ALA A 72 5.03 -1.32 -11.19
N GLU A 73 4.46 -2.45 -10.74
CA GLU A 73 4.98 -3.20 -9.58
C GLU A 73 6.37 -3.79 -9.84
N ASP A 74 6.62 -4.28 -11.05
CA ASP A 74 7.92 -4.80 -11.44
C ASP A 74 8.98 -3.70 -11.49
N VAL A 75 8.63 -2.50 -11.97
CA VAL A 75 9.49 -1.31 -11.93
C VAL A 75 9.84 -0.95 -10.49
N ALA A 76 8.84 -0.83 -9.61
CA ALA A 76 9.10 -0.50 -8.20
C ALA A 76 9.96 -1.55 -7.49
N ARG A 77 9.72 -2.84 -7.78
CA ARG A 77 10.52 -3.95 -7.24
C ARG A 77 11.96 -3.91 -7.74
N ALA A 78 12.17 -3.61 -9.02
CA ALA A 78 13.49 -3.52 -9.62
C ALA A 78 14.30 -2.35 -9.04
N ILE A 79 13.65 -1.22 -8.74
CA ILE A 79 14.27 -0.04 -8.14
C ILE A 79 14.51 -0.23 -6.63
N GLY A 80 13.64 -1.00 -5.96
CA GLY A 80 13.72 -1.24 -4.52
C GLY A 80 13.30 -0.02 -3.70
N ILE A 81 12.20 0.62 -4.09
CA ILE A 81 11.69 1.85 -3.45
C ILE A 81 10.30 1.65 -2.82
N ASP A 82 10.05 2.38 -1.74
CA ASP A 82 8.82 2.31 -0.95
C ASP A 82 7.65 3.06 -1.59
N GLU A 83 7.89 4.13 -2.36
CA GLU A 83 6.87 4.86 -3.10
C GLU A 83 7.46 5.42 -4.40
N ILE A 84 6.70 5.27 -5.51
CA ILE A 84 7.07 5.77 -6.82
C ILE A 84 5.84 5.91 -7.72
N ARG A 85 5.83 6.95 -8.55
CA ARG A 85 4.91 7.07 -9.68
C ARG A 85 5.56 6.51 -10.94
N VAL A 86 4.86 5.64 -11.65
CA VAL A 86 5.28 5.09 -12.95
C VAL A 86 4.29 5.51 -14.02
N ASP A 87 4.75 6.30 -14.98
CA ASP A 87 3.94 6.74 -16.12
C ASP A 87 4.12 5.72 -17.25
N ILE A 88 3.00 5.24 -17.79
CA ILE A 88 2.95 4.10 -18.71
C ILE A 88 2.12 4.49 -19.93
N PHE A 89 2.64 4.23 -21.12
CA PHE A 89 1.87 4.23 -22.35
C PHE A 89 1.17 2.89 -22.57
N VAL A 90 -0.10 2.96 -22.94
CA VAL A 90 -0.96 1.81 -23.22
C VAL A 90 -1.50 1.92 -24.63
N ASP A 91 -1.23 0.90 -25.44
CA ASP A 91 -1.77 0.77 -26.78
C ASP A 91 -3.12 0.03 -26.73
N PRO A 92 -4.23 0.61 -27.23
CA PRO A 92 -5.52 -0.06 -27.30
C PRO A 92 -5.53 -1.37 -28.10
N GLU A 93 -4.61 -1.54 -29.04
CA GLU A 93 -4.54 -2.74 -29.88
C GLU A 93 -3.61 -3.82 -29.31
N ARG A 94 -2.83 -3.50 -28.27
CA ARG A 94 -1.77 -4.36 -27.71
C ARG A 94 -1.78 -4.39 -26.18
N PRO A 95 -2.80 -5.03 -25.56
CA PRO A 95 -2.96 -5.07 -24.10
C PRO A 95 -1.78 -5.64 -23.33
N GLU A 96 -1.03 -6.55 -23.94
CA GLU A 96 0.12 -7.22 -23.35
C GLU A 96 1.42 -6.42 -23.41
N SER A 97 1.42 -5.27 -24.10
CA SER A 97 2.63 -4.50 -24.40
C SER A 97 2.62 -3.06 -23.82
N PRO A 98 2.28 -2.83 -22.52
CA PRO A 98 2.44 -1.50 -21.94
C PRO A 98 3.93 -1.10 -21.87
N MET A 99 4.20 0.20 -21.99
CA MET A 99 5.57 0.73 -22.03
C MET A 99 5.78 1.80 -20.98
N VAL A 100 6.84 1.70 -20.19
CA VAL A 100 7.23 2.77 -19.26
C VAL A 100 7.64 4.01 -20.05
N ASN A 101 7.05 5.14 -19.70
CA ASN A 101 7.37 6.46 -20.24
C ASN A 101 8.27 7.25 -19.29
N GLU A 102 7.83 7.39 -18.04
CA GLU A 102 8.52 8.19 -17.01
C GLU A 102 8.42 7.48 -15.66
N ILE A 103 9.40 7.72 -14.80
CA ILE A 103 9.33 7.39 -13.38
C ILE A 103 9.54 8.67 -12.57
N SER A 104 8.78 8.83 -11.49
CA SER A 104 8.92 9.99 -10.62
C SER A 104 8.89 9.63 -9.14
N LEU A 105 9.87 10.16 -8.41
CA LEU A 105 9.97 10.11 -6.95
C LEU A 105 9.21 11.24 -6.26
N SER A 106 8.73 12.21 -7.02
CA SER A 106 7.95 13.32 -6.51
C SER A 106 6.88 13.66 -7.51
N SER A 107 5.63 13.54 -7.11
CA SER A 107 4.53 13.86 -7.99
C SER A 107 3.89 15.18 -7.61
N GLY A 108 3.85 16.11 -8.56
CA GLY A 108 3.02 17.31 -8.48
C GLY A 108 1.55 17.05 -8.82
N HIS A 109 1.14 15.79 -8.99
CA HIS A 109 -0.24 15.48 -9.36
C HIS A 109 -1.19 15.75 -8.18
N ASN A 110 -2.37 16.26 -8.49
CA ASN A 110 -3.40 16.46 -7.48
C ASN A 110 -4.16 15.15 -7.27
N TYR A 111 -3.84 14.42 -6.21
CA TYR A 111 -4.55 13.19 -5.81
C TYR A 111 -5.88 13.44 -5.09
N MET A 112 -6.27 14.71 -4.90
CA MET A 112 -7.51 15.08 -4.22
C MET A 112 -7.67 14.34 -2.87
N TYR A 113 -8.81 13.69 -2.60
CA TYR A 113 -8.99 12.91 -1.37
C TYR A 113 -8.12 11.67 -1.26
N HIS A 114 -7.62 11.14 -2.38
CA HIS A 114 -6.69 10.02 -2.35
C HIS A 114 -5.34 10.41 -1.77
N ALA A 115 -4.98 11.70 -1.71
CA ALA A 115 -3.73 12.15 -1.09
C ALA A 115 -3.59 11.65 0.36
N ALA A 116 -4.65 11.76 1.15
CA ALA A 116 -4.65 11.30 2.54
C ALA A 116 -4.58 9.77 2.64
N ASN A 117 -5.21 9.04 1.71
CA ASN A 117 -5.18 7.59 1.68
C ASN A 117 -3.81 7.06 1.23
N LEU A 118 -3.20 7.70 0.23
CA LEU A 118 -1.85 7.39 -0.24
C LEU A 118 -0.83 7.64 0.88
N ALA A 119 -0.92 8.77 1.57
CA ALA A 119 -0.08 9.07 2.74
C ALA A 119 -0.25 8.03 3.86
N LYS A 120 -1.48 7.57 4.13
CA LYS A 120 -1.76 6.50 5.10
C LYS A 120 -1.17 5.16 4.66
N ALA A 121 -1.30 4.80 3.38
CA ALA A 121 -0.74 3.58 2.82
C ALA A 121 0.80 3.59 2.90
N TRP A 122 1.41 4.74 2.63
CA TRP A 122 2.85 4.92 2.73
C TRP A 122 3.35 4.85 4.17
N ILE A 123 2.75 5.59 5.12
CA ILE A 123 3.23 5.63 6.50
C ILE A 123 2.97 4.33 7.29
N GLY A 124 1.96 3.54 6.89
CA GLY A 124 1.48 2.38 7.65
C GLY A 124 2.59 1.38 8.00
N PRO A 125 3.34 0.85 7.03
CA PRO A 125 4.43 -0.10 7.28
C PRO A 125 5.57 0.47 8.13
N HIS A 126 5.91 1.76 8.01
CA HIS A 126 6.90 2.39 8.90
C HIS A 126 6.44 2.33 10.37
N ILE A 127 5.18 2.67 10.64
CA ILE A 127 4.60 2.62 11.99
C ILE A 127 4.60 1.17 12.52
N ALA A 128 4.16 0.22 11.70
CA ALA A 128 4.09 -1.20 12.08
C ALA A 128 5.48 -1.78 12.40
N ARG A 129 6.50 -1.42 11.61
CA ARG A 129 7.88 -1.82 11.84
C ARG A 129 8.42 -1.23 13.15
N SER A 130 8.23 0.07 13.39
CA SER A 130 8.64 0.70 14.65
C SER A 130 7.93 0.11 15.87
N ALA A 131 6.66 -0.30 15.73
CA ALA A 131 5.94 -0.98 16.80
C ALA A 131 6.53 -2.37 17.09
N THR A 132 6.90 -3.12 16.06
CA THR A 132 7.52 -4.46 16.18
C THR A 132 8.91 -4.35 16.83
N GLU A 133 9.76 -3.45 16.34
CA GLU A 133 11.09 -3.17 16.92
C GLU A 133 10.98 -2.74 18.40
N ARG A 134 9.92 -2.02 18.77
CA ARG A 134 9.66 -1.61 20.16
C ARG A 134 9.22 -2.78 21.05
N ILE A 135 8.50 -3.77 20.52
CA ILE A 135 8.11 -4.98 21.25
C ILE A 135 9.34 -5.85 21.48
N GLU A 136 10.16 -6.05 20.45
CA GLU A 136 11.40 -6.84 20.54
C GLU A 136 12.41 -6.19 21.49
N SER A 137 12.64 -4.87 21.38
CA SER A 137 13.52 -4.15 22.31
C SER A 137 12.99 -4.08 23.75
N LYS A 138 11.68 -4.23 23.97
CA LYS A 138 11.08 -4.38 25.32
C LYS A 138 11.23 -5.79 25.87
N SER A 139 11.35 -6.81 25.02
CA SER A 139 11.60 -8.20 25.42
C SER A 139 13.06 -8.48 25.83
N SER A 140 13.98 -7.58 25.47
CA SER A 140 15.40 -7.62 25.86
C SER A 140 15.75 -6.75 27.07
N TRP A 141 14.77 -6.11 27.72
CA TRP A 141 15.03 -5.55 29.05
C TRP A 141 15.12 -6.72 30.03
N PRO A 142 16.16 -6.77 30.89
CA PRO A 142 16.15 -7.70 32.00
C PRO A 142 14.96 -7.32 32.87
N VAL A 143 13.87 -8.09 32.76
CA VAL A 143 12.81 -8.04 33.76
C VAL A 143 13.50 -8.34 35.08
N PRO A 144 13.48 -7.44 36.08
CA PRO A 144 13.99 -7.78 37.39
C PRO A 144 13.18 -8.97 37.85
N VAL A 145 13.80 -10.15 37.86
CA VAL A 145 13.24 -11.32 38.52
C VAL A 145 13.19 -10.91 39.99
N LEU A 146 12.01 -10.48 40.44
CA LEU A 146 11.68 -10.38 41.85
C LEU A 146 11.84 -11.79 42.42
N ARG A 147 13.05 -12.10 42.89
CA ARG A 147 13.31 -13.27 43.71
C ARG A 147 12.41 -13.11 44.94
N ARG A 148 11.28 -13.81 44.95
CA ARG A 148 10.60 -14.13 46.20
C ARG A 148 11.59 -14.94 47.01
N THR A 149 12.22 -14.29 47.99
CA THR A 149 12.93 -14.98 49.06
C THR A 149 11.88 -15.67 49.92
N THR A 150 11.52 -16.88 49.54
CA THR A 150 10.77 -17.78 50.42
C THR A 150 11.67 -18.08 51.60
N LYS A 151 11.40 -17.43 52.74
CA LYS A 151 12.01 -17.79 54.02
C LYS A 151 11.77 -19.29 54.26
N GLN A 152 12.85 -20.03 54.44
CA GLN A 152 12.85 -21.41 54.90
C GLN A 152 12.06 -21.50 56.22
N VAL A 153 11.02 -22.32 56.24
CA VAL A 153 10.49 -22.88 57.49
C VAL A 153 11.13 -24.25 57.67
N HIS A 154 11.92 -24.36 58.73
CA HIS A 154 12.56 -25.58 59.19
C HIS A 154 11.48 -26.50 59.77
N LEU A 155 11.35 -27.73 59.26
CA LEU A 155 10.72 -28.83 59.98
C LEU A 155 11.67 -30.03 59.94
N GLN A 156 12.37 -30.22 61.07
CA GLN A 156 13.06 -31.44 61.42
C GLN A 156 12.07 -32.42 62.04
N THR A 157 12.00 -33.66 61.56
CA THR A 157 11.93 -34.91 62.35
C THR A 157 11.92 -36.09 61.35
N VAL A 158 12.95 -36.94 61.20
CA VAL A 158 13.54 -37.97 62.08
C VAL A 158 13.14 -39.38 61.58
N THR A 159 14.16 -40.06 61.01
CA THR A 159 14.51 -41.50 61.02
C THR A 159 13.44 -42.56 60.73
N SER A 160 13.60 -43.31 59.62
CA SER A 160 14.07 -44.72 59.53
C SER A 160 13.01 -45.75 59.98
N VAL A 161 12.81 -46.91 59.33
CA VAL A 161 13.68 -48.08 59.21
C VAL A 161 13.05 -49.06 58.19
N HIS A 162 13.91 -49.87 57.57
CA HIS A 162 13.74 -51.18 56.89
C HIS A 162 12.37 -51.86 56.96
N ARG A 163 11.89 -52.60 55.96
CA ARG A 163 12.56 -53.63 55.14
C ARG A 163 11.69 -53.97 53.92
#